data_AF-A0A819YNX7-F1
#
_entry.id   AF-A0A819YNX7-F1
#
_cell.length_a   1.000
_cell.length_b   1.000
_cell.length_c   1.000
_cell.angle_alpha   90.00
_cell.angle_beta   90.00
_cell.angle_gamma   90.00
#
_symmetry.space_group_name_H-M   'P 1'
#
loop_
_entity.id
_entity.type
_entity.pdbx_description
1 polymer ?
#
loop_
_entity_poly.entity_id
_entity_poly.type
_entity_poly.pdbx_seq_one_letter_code
_entity_poly.pdbx_strand_id
1 'polypeptide(L)'
;MKHQYNSGQISSQSLPRILLKNQVVPPQWALMERLLFDQLNKAAFEFTARYTRADGTLIWRRDWPGMDGSDDPYEGFMNLALLYILGGSDELYDISRKIWDGITWQWTAYGQIHREFDAYYDWMHHGEAYLYLYFLGLAGPSTLKDRQRALSFAGMYIGEDKEAQNYDQTLKLIRSPITGSRGPQFVLTAEDWSTHRGILDNYLAPYEDIPDVDFASGKCAWSNDQVYANIIDFMNERMTHGDVPLNLNATGLVTHAFLYSDEEKYRRWVLEYLKAWKERTHQNGGIIPDNIGLTGKIGEYNDGKWWGGYYGWRWPHGFVTIIEPLTNACMNAVLLTGDISQLDL
;
A
#
# COMPACT_ATOMS: atom_id res chain seq x y z
N MET A 1 -23.08 1.02 -43.35
CA MET A 1 -22.08 0.04 -42.91
C MET A 1 -22.59 -0.61 -41.64
N LYS A 2 -22.97 -1.90 -41.72
CA LYS A 2 -23.39 -2.69 -40.56
C LYS A 2 -22.13 -3.30 -39.94
N HIS A 3 -21.78 -2.92 -38.71
CA HIS A 3 -20.82 -3.68 -37.92
C HIS A 3 -21.52 -4.93 -37.40
N GLN A 4 -21.17 -6.08 -37.98
CA GLN A 4 -21.50 -7.39 -37.43
C GLN A 4 -20.68 -7.58 -36.15
N TYR A 5 -21.35 -7.56 -35.00
CA TYR A 5 -20.82 -8.17 -33.79
C TYR A 5 -20.82 -9.69 -34.02
N ASN A 6 -19.62 -10.28 -34.07
CA ASN A 6 -19.45 -11.72 -33.94
C ASN A 6 -19.95 -12.11 -32.55
N SER A 7 -21.15 -12.68 -32.49
CA SER A 7 -21.67 -13.37 -31.31
C SER A 7 -20.91 -14.69 -31.17
N GLY A 8 -19.71 -14.60 -30.61
CA GLY A 8 -19.05 -15.78 -30.06
C GLY A 8 -20.01 -16.44 -29.07
N GLN A 9 -20.30 -17.72 -29.28
CA GLN A 9 -21.13 -18.53 -28.40
C GLN A 9 -20.57 -18.45 -26.97
N ILE A 10 -21.22 -17.69 -26.10
CA ILE A 10 -21.03 -17.81 -24.66
C ILE A 10 -21.59 -19.19 -24.32
N SER A 11 -20.69 -20.15 -24.12
CA SER A 11 -21.06 -21.45 -23.56
C SER A 11 -21.75 -21.15 -22.24
N SER A 12 -23.04 -21.47 -22.12
CA SER A 12 -23.79 -21.37 -20.88
C SER A 12 -23.26 -22.45 -19.93
N GLN A 13 -22.11 -22.22 -19.30
CA GLN A 13 -21.73 -23.00 -18.14
C GLN A 13 -22.83 -22.77 -17.10
N SER A 14 -23.63 -23.81 -16.85
CA SER A 14 -24.65 -23.77 -15.80
C SER A 14 -23.96 -23.40 -14.49
N LEU A 15 -24.46 -22.36 -13.81
CA LEU A 15 -23.98 -22.03 -12.47
C LEU A 15 -23.94 -23.30 -11.60
N PRO A 16 -22.86 -23.53 -10.85
CA PRO A 16 -22.73 -24.72 -10.02
C PRO A 16 -23.92 -24.80 -9.06
N ARG A 17 -24.67 -25.90 -9.12
CA ARG A 17 -25.79 -26.16 -8.22
C ARG A 17 -25.28 -26.85 -6.96
N ILE A 18 -25.33 -26.14 -5.84
CA ILE A 18 -25.04 -26.70 -4.52
C ILE A 18 -26.35 -27.33 -4.00
N LEU A 19 -26.36 -28.66 -3.85
CA LEU A 19 -27.49 -29.41 -3.28
C LEU A 19 -27.16 -29.79 -1.84
N LEU A 20 -27.97 -29.33 -0.90
CA LEU A 20 -27.91 -29.76 0.49
C LEU A 20 -28.42 -31.20 0.59
N LYS A 21 -27.51 -32.15 0.78
CA LYS A 21 -27.85 -33.59 0.87
C LYS A 21 -28.21 -34.04 2.28
N ASN A 22 -27.64 -33.39 3.30
CA ASN A 22 -27.79 -33.78 4.71
C ASN A 22 -28.02 -32.56 5.58
N GLN A 23 -28.86 -32.70 6.60
CA GLN A 23 -28.93 -31.76 7.71
C GLN A 23 -27.96 -32.22 8.80
N VAL A 24 -27.15 -31.31 9.32
CA VAL A 24 -26.22 -31.59 10.42
C VAL A 24 -26.53 -30.67 11.60
N VAL A 25 -26.32 -31.15 12.83
CA VAL A 25 -26.36 -30.29 14.02
C VAL A 25 -25.12 -29.39 13.96
N PRO A 26 -25.25 -28.06 14.12
CA PRO A 26 -24.10 -27.16 14.10
C PRO A 26 -23.05 -27.59 15.13
N PRO A 27 -21.78 -27.75 14.74
CA PRO A 27 -20.71 -28.07 15.69
C PRO A 27 -20.48 -26.90 16.64
N GLN A 28 -19.92 -27.17 17.82
CA GLN A 28 -19.71 -26.17 18.86
C GLN A 28 -18.89 -24.95 18.38
N TRP A 29 -17.88 -25.18 17.53
CA TRP A 29 -17.06 -24.09 17.00
C TRP A 29 -17.89 -23.08 16.18
N ALA A 30 -18.89 -23.53 15.43
CA ALA A 30 -19.75 -22.65 14.62
C ALA A 30 -20.66 -21.80 15.51
N LEU A 31 -21.15 -22.36 16.62
CA LEU A 31 -21.89 -21.60 17.62
C LEU A 31 -21.02 -20.55 18.31
N MET A 32 -19.76 -20.90 18.63
CA MET A 32 -18.79 -19.97 19.23
C MET A 32 -18.39 -18.85 18.27
N GLU A 33 -18.22 -19.15 16.98
CA GLU A 33 -17.95 -18.15 15.94
C GLU A 33 -19.10 -17.14 15.82
N ARG A 34 -20.37 -17.61 15.80
CA ARG A 34 -21.53 -16.72 15.82
C ARG A 34 -21.58 -15.85 17.07
N LEU A 35 -21.31 -16.41 18.24
CA LEU A 35 -21.23 -15.64 19.48
C LEU A 35 -20.11 -14.59 19.42
N LEU A 36 -18.95 -14.94 18.85
CA LEU A 36 -17.84 -14.01 18.64
C LEU A 36 -18.27 -12.84 17.74
N PHE A 37 -18.92 -13.11 16.60
CA PHE A 37 -19.43 -12.06 15.73
C PHE A 37 -20.47 -11.18 16.42
N ASP A 38 -21.37 -11.73 17.24
CA ASP A 38 -22.33 -10.94 18.02
C ASP A 38 -21.64 -10.00 19.01
N GLN A 39 -20.50 -10.40 19.59
CA GLN A 39 -19.71 -9.51 20.47
C GLN A 39 -18.91 -8.48 19.68
N LEU A 40 -18.30 -8.88 18.56
CA LEU A 40 -17.56 -7.97 17.68
C LEU A 40 -18.47 -6.90 17.08
N ASN A 41 -19.71 -7.22 16.71
CA ASN A 41 -20.69 -6.26 16.24
C ASN A 41 -20.97 -5.18 17.29
N LYS A 42 -21.19 -5.57 18.55
CA LYS A 42 -21.40 -4.62 19.66
C LYS A 42 -20.19 -3.72 19.87
N ALA A 43 -18.99 -4.31 19.88
CA ALA A 43 -17.75 -3.56 20.03
C ALA A 43 -17.53 -2.59 18.86
N ALA A 44 -17.82 -3.01 17.63
CA ALA A 44 -17.70 -2.17 16.43
C ALA A 44 -18.64 -0.96 16.48
N PHE A 45 -19.89 -1.14 16.89
CA PHE A 45 -20.84 -0.03 17.04
C PHE A 45 -20.45 0.92 18.17
N GLU A 46 -19.97 0.41 19.30
CA GLU A 46 -19.47 1.26 20.39
C GLU A 46 -18.22 2.04 19.96
N PHE A 47 -17.27 1.36 19.32
CA PHE A 47 -16.03 1.96 18.82
C PHE A 47 -16.32 3.09 17.84
N THR A 48 -17.14 2.82 16.81
CA THR A 48 -17.49 3.82 15.80
C THR A 48 -18.22 5.01 16.41
N ALA A 49 -19.19 4.79 17.29
CA ALA A 49 -19.89 5.87 17.99
C ALA A 49 -18.98 6.72 18.89
N ARG A 50 -17.93 6.12 19.45
CA ARG A 50 -16.99 6.80 20.35
C ARG A 50 -15.96 7.66 19.63
N TYR A 51 -15.49 7.23 18.46
CA TYR A 51 -14.35 7.85 17.78
C TYR A 51 -14.72 8.64 16.51
N THR A 52 -15.99 8.60 16.09
CA THR A 52 -16.46 9.30 14.89
C THR A 52 -17.58 10.30 15.20
N ARG A 53 -17.73 11.31 14.33
CA ARG A 53 -18.87 12.21 14.33
C ARG A 53 -20.00 11.63 13.47
N ALA A 54 -21.17 12.26 13.55
CA ALA A 54 -22.34 11.88 12.78
C ALA A 54 -22.16 11.97 11.25
N ASP A 55 -21.13 12.64 10.74
CA ASP A 55 -20.79 12.71 9.30
C ASP A 55 -19.76 11.67 8.86
N GLY A 56 -19.18 10.89 9.79
CA GLY A 56 -18.13 9.89 9.52
C GLY A 56 -16.71 10.41 9.73
N THR A 57 -16.51 11.70 9.99
CA THR A 57 -15.19 12.26 10.33
C THR A 57 -14.76 11.83 11.73
N LEU A 58 -13.45 11.77 11.97
CA LEU A 58 -12.90 11.32 13.25
C LEU A 58 -12.88 12.44 14.29
N ILE A 59 -13.21 12.10 15.54
CA ILE A 59 -12.97 12.96 16.70
C ILE A 59 -11.47 13.01 16.97
N TRP A 60 -10.79 13.86 16.21
CA TRP A 60 -9.33 13.97 16.13
C TRP A 60 -8.86 15.43 16.26
N ARG A 61 -7.60 15.68 15.93
CA ARG A 61 -6.95 16.99 15.91
C ARG A 61 -7.64 17.96 14.94
N ARG A 62 -7.32 19.25 15.03
CA ARG A 62 -7.85 20.27 14.10
C ARG A 62 -6.95 20.52 12.91
N ASP A 63 -5.68 20.16 13.04
CA ASP A 63 -4.62 20.25 12.04
C ASP A 63 -3.70 19.03 12.20
N TRP A 64 -2.93 18.75 11.14
CA TRP A 64 -1.95 17.67 11.12
C TRP A 64 -0.75 18.07 10.24
N PRO A 65 0.49 18.10 10.78
CA PRO A 65 1.67 18.50 10.05
C PRO A 65 2.32 17.32 9.30
N GLY A 66 3.24 17.63 8.38
CA GLY A 66 4.06 16.64 7.70
C GLY A 66 3.29 15.72 6.75
N MET A 67 3.95 14.65 6.31
CA MET A 67 3.36 13.68 5.38
C MET A 67 2.83 12.40 6.06
N ASP A 68 3.35 12.11 7.25
CA ASP A 68 3.10 10.93 8.09
C ASP A 68 1.65 10.84 8.61
N GLY A 69 1.18 9.64 8.96
CA GLY A 69 -0.04 9.40 9.74
C GLY A 69 -1.36 9.56 8.99
N SER A 70 -1.35 9.54 7.65
CA SER A 70 -2.57 9.53 6.83
C SER A 70 -3.23 8.16 6.72
N ASP A 71 -2.48 7.12 7.00
CA ASP A 71 -2.79 5.71 7.00
C ASP A 71 -3.44 5.21 8.30
N ASP A 72 -2.93 5.67 9.46
CA ASP A 72 -3.41 5.40 10.83
C ASP A 72 -4.96 5.33 10.93
N PRO A 73 -5.72 6.31 10.40
CA PRO A 73 -7.18 6.28 10.45
C PRO A 73 -7.79 5.16 9.63
N TYR A 74 -7.24 4.85 8.45
CA TYR A 74 -7.81 3.80 7.61
C TYR A 74 -7.59 2.45 8.26
N GLU A 75 -6.41 2.20 8.82
CA GLU A 75 -6.10 0.98 9.58
C GLU A 75 -7.02 0.79 10.78
N GLY A 76 -7.26 1.86 11.54
CA GLY A 76 -8.12 1.83 12.72
C GLY A 76 -9.55 1.38 12.43
N PHE A 77 -10.02 1.50 11.19
CA PHE A 77 -11.40 1.22 10.79
C PHE A 77 -11.56 0.14 9.72
N MET A 78 -10.48 -0.34 9.07
CA MET A 78 -10.56 -1.29 7.96
C MET A 78 -11.29 -2.59 8.33
N ASN A 79 -11.11 -3.05 9.57
CA ASN A 79 -11.68 -4.31 10.04
C ASN A 79 -13.20 -4.30 10.18
N LEU A 80 -13.86 -3.14 10.09
CA LEU A 80 -15.32 -3.06 10.01
C LEU A 80 -15.84 -3.70 8.72
N ALA A 81 -15.19 -3.41 7.60
CA ALA A 81 -15.53 -4.02 6.31
C ALA A 81 -15.20 -5.52 6.31
N LEU A 82 -14.07 -5.91 6.90
CA LEU A 82 -13.71 -7.32 7.05
C LEU A 82 -14.73 -8.09 7.91
N LEU A 83 -15.16 -7.52 9.04
CA LEU A 83 -16.17 -8.15 9.89
C LEU A 83 -17.50 -8.34 9.15
N TYR A 84 -17.92 -7.36 8.34
CA TYR A 84 -19.08 -7.52 7.47
C TYR A 84 -18.90 -8.69 6.49
N ILE A 85 -17.76 -8.77 5.79
CA ILE A 85 -17.46 -9.85 4.82
C ILE A 85 -17.53 -11.24 5.48
N LEU A 86 -17.05 -11.36 6.72
CA LEU A 86 -17.03 -12.63 7.45
C LEU A 86 -18.41 -13.07 7.98
N GLY A 87 -19.45 -12.23 7.85
CA GLY A 87 -20.81 -12.51 8.29
C GLY A 87 -21.25 -11.79 9.56
N GLY A 88 -20.60 -10.67 9.88
CA GLY A 88 -21.03 -9.69 10.88
C GLY A 88 -22.30 -8.93 10.47
N SER A 89 -22.56 -7.80 11.12
CA SER A 89 -23.77 -7.00 10.89
C SER A 89 -23.80 -6.35 9.50
N ASP A 90 -24.96 -6.35 8.84
CA ASP A 90 -25.15 -5.69 7.55
C ASP A 90 -24.91 -4.17 7.63
N GLU A 91 -25.24 -3.54 8.77
CA GLU A 91 -25.04 -2.11 9.00
C GLU A 91 -23.56 -1.70 8.93
N LEU A 92 -22.63 -2.63 9.18
CA LEU A 92 -21.21 -2.35 9.10
C LEU A 92 -20.76 -2.05 7.67
N TYR A 93 -21.48 -2.52 6.65
CA TYR A 93 -21.20 -2.17 5.26
C TYR A 93 -21.31 -0.65 5.03
N ASP A 94 -22.42 -0.07 5.44
CA ASP A 94 -22.68 1.36 5.26
C ASP A 94 -21.81 2.22 6.18
N ILE A 95 -21.61 1.79 7.43
CA ILE A 95 -20.75 2.49 8.40
C ILE A 95 -19.31 2.55 7.89
N SER A 96 -18.77 1.43 7.39
CA SER A 96 -17.40 1.36 6.88
C SER A 96 -17.19 2.38 5.76
N ARG A 97 -18.10 2.42 4.77
CA ARG A 97 -18.02 3.37 3.65
C ARG A 97 -18.09 4.81 4.09
N LYS A 98 -19.01 5.12 5.00
CA LYS A 98 -19.17 6.47 5.55
C LYS A 98 -17.89 6.93 6.25
N ILE A 99 -17.27 6.05 7.01
CA ILE A 99 -16.03 6.36 7.72
C ILE A 99 -14.87 6.51 6.75
N TRP A 100 -14.72 5.63 5.75
CA TRP A 100 -13.75 5.83 4.68
C TRP A 100 -13.89 7.22 4.05
N ASP A 101 -15.10 7.59 3.63
CA ASP A 101 -15.36 8.90 3.01
C ASP A 101 -15.08 10.07 3.97
N GLY A 102 -15.40 9.91 5.25
CA GLY A 102 -15.13 10.90 6.29
C GLY A 102 -13.63 11.10 6.57
N ILE A 103 -12.86 10.01 6.64
CA ILE A 103 -11.40 10.04 6.76
C ILE A 103 -10.79 10.71 5.53
N THR A 104 -11.14 10.24 4.33
CA THR A 104 -10.61 10.80 3.07
C THR A 104 -10.87 12.30 2.97
N TRP A 105 -12.06 12.75 3.34
CA TRP A 105 -12.38 14.18 3.37
C TRP A 105 -11.54 14.94 4.41
N GLN A 106 -11.44 14.42 5.64
CA GLN A 106 -10.73 15.08 6.73
C GLN A 106 -9.22 15.22 6.45
N TRP A 107 -8.57 14.18 5.94
CA TRP A 107 -7.14 14.26 5.57
C TRP A 107 -6.90 15.03 4.28
N THR A 108 -7.91 15.17 3.40
CA THR A 108 -7.84 16.13 2.29
C THR A 108 -7.78 17.55 2.83
N ALA A 109 -8.53 17.86 3.90
CA ALA A 109 -8.51 19.18 4.52
C ALA A 109 -7.20 19.48 5.26
N TYR A 110 -6.51 18.46 5.78
CA TYR A 110 -5.17 18.61 6.35
C TYR A 110 -4.08 18.75 5.28
N GLY A 111 -4.26 18.11 4.12
CA GLY A 111 -3.38 18.24 2.96
C GLY A 111 -2.61 16.97 2.59
N GLN A 112 -2.64 15.94 3.43
CA GLN A 112 -1.98 14.66 3.16
C GLN A 112 -2.68 13.85 2.09
N ILE A 113 -4.01 13.98 1.92
CA ILE A 113 -4.74 13.31 0.83
C ILE A 113 -5.01 14.28 -0.32
N HIS A 114 -4.79 13.81 -1.55
CA HIS A 114 -5.09 14.52 -2.78
C HIS A 114 -5.69 13.54 -3.82
N ARG A 115 -6.86 13.88 -4.38
CA ARG A 115 -7.63 12.99 -5.29
C ARG A 115 -7.90 11.60 -4.68
N GLU A 116 -8.29 11.58 -3.40
CA GLU A 116 -8.63 10.38 -2.61
C GLU A 116 -7.47 9.39 -2.35
N PHE A 117 -6.24 9.75 -2.71
CA PHE A 117 -5.03 8.97 -2.41
C PHE A 117 -4.02 9.90 -1.71
N ASP A 118 -3.06 9.36 -0.98
CA ASP A 118 -1.99 10.16 -0.38
C ASP A 118 -1.32 11.07 -1.43
N ALA A 119 -1.01 12.29 -1.05
CA ALA A 119 -0.27 13.23 -1.88
C ALA A 119 1.08 12.61 -2.24
N TYR A 120 1.78 12.12 -1.21
CA TYR A 120 2.94 11.27 -1.30
C TYR A 120 3.18 10.60 0.07
N TYR A 121 3.50 9.32 0.07
CA TYR A 121 4.06 8.59 1.23
C TYR A 121 4.76 7.31 0.73
N ASP A 122 5.22 6.43 1.60
CA ASP A 122 5.80 5.15 1.17
C ASP A 122 4.77 4.02 1.10
N TRP A 123 5.16 2.96 0.39
CA TRP A 123 4.31 1.81 0.11
C TRP A 123 4.07 0.87 1.30
N MET A 124 4.76 1.05 2.44
CA MET A 124 4.41 0.36 3.67
C MET A 124 3.09 0.93 4.19
N HIS A 125 3.06 2.23 4.45
CA HIS A 125 1.91 2.94 4.97
C HIS A 125 0.74 3.01 3.97
N HIS A 126 1.02 3.16 2.66
CA HIS A 126 -0.05 2.95 1.66
C HIS A 126 -0.63 1.54 1.76
N GLY A 127 0.23 0.52 1.91
CA GLY A 127 -0.19 -0.87 2.04
C GLY A 127 -1.13 -1.07 3.23
N GLU A 128 -0.78 -0.51 4.38
CA GLU A 128 -1.56 -0.54 5.62
C GLU A 128 -2.92 0.15 5.45
N ALA A 129 -2.95 1.37 4.91
CA ALA A 129 -4.18 2.11 4.66
C ALA A 129 -5.11 1.43 3.65
N TYR A 130 -4.57 1.00 2.51
CA TYR A 130 -5.37 0.53 1.37
C TYR A 130 -5.83 -0.92 1.49
N LEU A 131 -5.45 -1.65 2.55
CA LEU A 131 -6.19 -2.87 2.94
C LEU A 131 -7.69 -2.59 3.08
N TYR A 132 -8.06 -1.40 3.59
CA TYR A 132 -9.45 -0.99 3.70
C TYR A 132 -10.12 -0.89 2.32
N LEU A 133 -9.43 -0.37 1.30
CA LEU A 133 -9.93 -0.34 -0.08
C LEU A 133 -10.23 -1.77 -0.57
N TYR A 134 -9.34 -2.72 -0.30
CA TYR A 134 -9.53 -4.11 -0.71
C TYR A 134 -10.72 -4.76 -0.01
N PHE A 135 -10.90 -4.51 1.29
CA PHE A 135 -12.07 -5.00 2.03
C PHE A 135 -13.38 -4.36 1.56
N LEU A 136 -13.40 -3.05 1.28
CA LEU A 136 -14.58 -2.42 0.69
C LEU A 136 -14.93 -3.04 -0.67
N GLY A 137 -13.92 -3.35 -1.47
CA GLY A 137 -14.15 -3.95 -2.77
C GLY A 137 -14.65 -5.39 -2.70
N LEU A 138 -14.17 -6.18 -1.74
CA LEU A 138 -14.70 -7.53 -1.48
C LEU A 138 -16.11 -7.49 -0.87
N ALA A 139 -16.40 -6.50 -0.03
CA ALA A 139 -17.71 -6.29 0.59
C ALA A 139 -18.79 -5.86 -0.44
N GLY A 140 -18.39 -5.12 -1.47
CA GLY A 140 -19.29 -4.59 -2.49
C GLY A 140 -18.69 -4.57 -3.89
N PRO A 141 -18.48 -5.74 -4.53
CA PRO A 141 -17.75 -5.86 -5.80
C PRO A 141 -18.48 -5.22 -7.00
N SER A 142 -19.76 -4.91 -6.88
CA SER A 142 -20.54 -4.19 -7.91
C SER A 142 -20.56 -2.67 -7.71
N THR A 143 -19.91 -2.15 -6.66
CA THR A 143 -19.94 -0.72 -6.33
C THR A 143 -19.12 0.08 -7.33
N LEU A 144 -19.80 0.96 -8.09
CA LEU A 144 -19.15 1.79 -9.10
C LEU A 144 -18.05 2.69 -8.53
N LYS A 145 -18.27 3.29 -7.35
CA LYS A 145 -17.30 4.19 -6.70
C LYS A 145 -15.97 3.48 -6.42
N ASP A 146 -16.03 2.25 -5.89
CA ASP A 146 -14.82 1.49 -5.57
C ASP A 146 -14.12 0.99 -6.83
N ARG A 147 -14.89 0.56 -7.84
CA ARG A 147 -14.32 0.27 -9.17
C ARG A 147 -13.58 1.50 -9.73
N GLN A 148 -14.16 2.70 -9.63
CA GLN A 148 -13.52 3.93 -10.10
C GLN A 148 -12.25 4.26 -9.32
N ARG A 149 -12.24 4.06 -7.99
CA ARG A 149 -11.06 4.22 -7.14
C ARG A 149 -9.96 3.24 -7.53
N ALA A 150 -10.26 1.95 -7.62
CA ALA A 150 -9.29 0.91 -7.99
C ALA A 150 -8.61 1.24 -9.32
N LEU A 151 -9.38 1.63 -10.35
CA LEU A 151 -8.82 1.97 -11.66
C LEU A 151 -8.03 3.27 -11.65
N SER A 152 -8.54 4.32 -10.98
CA SER A 152 -7.86 5.62 -10.90
C SER A 152 -6.55 5.53 -10.14
N PHE A 153 -6.54 4.82 -9.01
CA PHE A 153 -5.35 4.65 -8.17
C PHE A 153 -4.30 3.79 -8.89
N ALA A 154 -4.71 2.69 -9.53
CA ALA A 154 -3.78 1.91 -10.37
C ALA A 154 -3.20 2.76 -11.52
N GLY A 155 -4.00 3.67 -12.11
CA GLY A 155 -3.55 4.63 -13.13
C GLY A 155 -2.33 5.45 -12.72
N MET A 156 -2.22 5.80 -11.43
CA MET A 156 -1.10 6.54 -10.85
C MET A 156 0.22 5.74 -10.86
N TYR A 157 0.16 4.40 -10.97
CA TYR A 157 1.32 3.51 -10.89
C TYR A 157 1.60 2.74 -12.18
N ILE A 158 0.70 2.76 -13.17
CA ILE A 158 0.93 2.10 -14.47
C ILE A 158 1.38 3.04 -15.59
N GLY A 159 1.58 4.33 -15.26
CA GLY A 159 2.01 5.37 -16.20
C GLY A 159 0.88 5.92 -17.09
N GLU A 160 -0.38 5.78 -16.66
CA GLU A 160 -1.53 6.35 -17.36
C GLU A 160 -1.91 7.74 -16.81
N ASP A 161 -1.56 8.03 -15.57
CA ASP A 161 -1.80 9.33 -14.95
C ASP A 161 -0.71 10.36 -15.29
N LYS A 162 -1.12 11.49 -15.85
CA LYS A 162 -0.20 12.56 -16.27
C LYS A 162 0.25 13.45 -15.11
N GLU A 163 -0.54 13.53 -14.04
CA GLU A 163 -0.22 14.31 -12.84
C GLU A 163 0.61 13.47 -11.86
N ALA A 164 0.30 12.18 -11.75
CA ALA A 164 1.00 11.24 -10.87
C ALA A 164 1.99 10.38 -11.67
N GLN A 165 3.13 10.96 -12.06
CA GLN A 165 4.17 10.27 -12.84
C GLN A 165 5.05 9.35 -11.99
N ASN A 166 4.47 8.47 -11.17
CA ASN A 166 5.21 7.60 -10.25
C ASN A 166 6.04 6.52 -10.98
N TYR A 167 5.62 6.09 -12.17
CA TYR A 167 6.18 4.93 -12.85
C TYR A 167 6.87 5.27 -14.17
N ASP A 168 8.09 4.76 -14.35
CA ASP A 168 8.80 4.76 -15.61
C ASP A 168 8.45 3.50 -16.42
N GLN A 169 7.73 3.68 -17.53
CA GLN A 169 7.27 2.58 -18.38
C GLN A 169 8.40 1.89 -19.17
N THR A 170 9.54 2.55 -19.36
CA THR A 170 10.69 2.02 -20.11
C THR A 170 11.57 1.18 -19.20
N LEU A 171 11.94 1.73 -18.04
CA LEU A 171 12.82 1.07 -17.07
C LEU A 171 12.07 0.16 -16.09
N LYS A 172 10.74 0.18 -16.13
CA LYS A 172 9.84 -0.62 -15.27
C LYS A 172 10.16 -0.39 -13.80
N LEU A 173 10.21 0.88 -13.38
CA LEU A 173 10.57 1.26 -12.03
C LEU A 173 9.62 2.33 -11.48
N ILE A 174 9.32 2.24 -10.19
CA ILE A 174 8.66 3.32 -9.45
C ILE A 174 9.77 4.31 -9.03
N ARG A 175 9.55 5.60 -9.31
CA ARG A 175 10.62 6.60 -9.41
C ARG A 175 11.10 7.14 -8.07
N SER A 176 10.41 6.87 -6.99
CA SER A 176 10.81 7.24 -5.62
C SER A 176 10.29 6.17 -4.65
N PRO A 177 10.88 6.00 -3.46
CA PRO A 177 10.22 5.30 -2.35
C PRO A 177 9.01 6.06 -1.81
N ILE A 178 8.96 7.38 -2.03
CA ILE A 178 7.92 8.29 -1.55
C ILE A 178 7.10 8.75 -2.77
N THR A 179 5.88 8.24 -2.91
CA THR A 179 5.06 8.39 -4.11
C THR A 179 3.61 8.62 -3.76
N GLY A 180 2.81 9.10 -4.72
CA GLY A 180 1.37 9.22 -4.50
C GLY A 180 0.67 9.93 -5.63
N SER A 181 -0.47 10.52 -5.31
CA SER A 181 -1.32 11.25 -6.26
C SER A 181 -0.68 12.51 -6.83
N ARG A 182 0.39 13.02 -6.22
CA ARG A 182 1.19 14.15 -6.75
C ARG A 182 2.43 13.69 -7.52
N GLY A 183 2.62 12.39 -7.69
CA GLY A 183 3.80 11.82 -8.33
C GLY A 183 4.92 11.51 -7.32
N PRO A 184 6.13 11.23 -7.83
CA PRO A 184 7.27 10.87 -6.99
C PRO A 184 7.80 12.09 -6.25
N GLN A 185 7.99 11.95 -4.94
CA GLN A 185 8.60 12.97 -4.10
C GLN A 185 10.11 12.80 -4.09
N PHE A 186 10.81 13.71 -4.74
CA PHE A 186 12.28 13.71 -4.84
C PHE A 186 12.95 14.56 -3.76
N VAL A 187 12.24 15.55 -3.22
CA VAL A 187 12.76 16.48 -2.22
C VAL A 187 11.85 16.50 -1.02
N LEU A 188 12.33 15.93 0.07
CA LEU A 188 11.72 15.96 1.39
C LEU A 188 12.11 17.26 2.09
N THR A 189 11.17 17.80 2.85
CA THR A 189 11.33 18.99 3.66
C THR A 189 11.46 18.63 5.14
N ALA A 190 11.92 19.60 5.93
CA ALA A 190 11.90 19.49 7.38
C ALA A 190 10.49 19.32 7.96
N GLU A 191 9.44 19.76 7.26
CA GLU A 191 8.05 19.59 7.69
C GLU A 191 7.58 18.16 7.49
N ASP A 192 7.91 17.54 6.35
CA ASP A 192 7.49 16.18 5.99
C ASP A 192 7.81 15.16 7.08
N TRP A 193 8.99 15.27 7.68
CA TRP A 193 9.52 14.35 8.71
C TRP A 193 9.39 14.89 10.15
N SER A 194 8.66 15.98 10.35
CA SER A 194 8.61 16.66 11.65
C SER A 194 8.02 15.81 12.78
N THR A 195 7.09 14.91 12.47
CA THR A 195 6.47 13.96 13.41
C THR A 195 7.45 12.87 13.87
N HIS A 196 8.45 12.54 13.06
CA HIS A 196 9.39 11.47 13.30
C HIS A 196 10.52 11.83 14.27
N ARG A 197 10.79 13.14 14.47
CA ARG A 197 11.98 13.63 15.19
C ARG A 197 12.16 13.01 16.57
N GLY A 198 11.12 13.06 17.40
CA GLY A 198 11.17 12.50 18.76
C GLY A 198 11.07 10.97 18.79
N ILE A 199 10.46 10.35 17.79
CA ILE A 199 10.25 8.90 17.72
C ILE A 199 11.58 8.21 17.38
N LEU A 200 12.35 8.80 16.46
CA LEU A 200 13.55 8.19 15.90
C LEU A 200 14.85 8.46 16.68
N ASP A 201 14.80 9.21 17.79
CA ASP A 201 15.99 9.53 18.62
C ASP A 201 16.78 8.30 19.10
N ASN A 202 16.10 7.16 19.25
CA ASN A 202 16.69 5.92 19.72
C ASN A 202 16.87 4.87 18.62
N TYR A 203 16.75 5.28 17.35
CA TYR A 203 16.96 4.42 16.20
C TYR A 203 18.34 4.63 15.59
N LEU A 204 18.79 3.62 14.84
CA LEU A 204 20.02 3.70 14.06
C LEU A 204 19.96 4.87 13.09
N ALA A 205 21.09 5.57 12.92
CA ALA A 205 21.19 6.60 11.91
C ALA A 205 20.98 6.02 10.50
N PRO A 206 20.29 6.71 9.59
CA PRO A 206 20.10 6.23 8.22
C PRO A 206 21.43 6.06 7.47
N TYR A 207 22.45 6.86 7.80
CA TYR A 207 23.79 6.80 7.23
C TYR A 207 24.91 6.82 8.29
N GLU A 208 26.07 6.24 7.94
CA GLU A 208 27.24 6.09 8.81
C GLU A 208 28.08 7.36 8.87
N ASP A 209 27.94 8.19 7.85
CA ASP A 209 28.72 9.38 7.57
C ASP A 209 27.94 10.68 7.87
N ILE A 210 26.86 10.59 8.66
CA ILE A 210 26.16 11.79 9.16
C ILE A 210 27.08 12.53 10.14
N PRO A 211 27.37 13.83 9.89
CA PRO A 211 28.21 14.61 10.79
C PRO A 211 27.65 14.66 12.22
N ASP A 212 28.55 14.62 13.19
CA ASP A 212 28.25 14.71 14.63
C ASP A 212 27.36 13.57 15.19
N VAL A 213 27.27 12.44 14.48
CA VAL A 213 26.58 11.23 14.93
C VAL A 213 27.58 10.09 15.13
N ASP A 214 27.65 9.54 16.36
CA ASP A 214 28.37 8.29 16.62
C ASP A 214 27.55 7.11 16.11
N PHE A 215 27.84 6.64 14.90
CA PHE A 215 27.14 5.52 14.28
C PHE A 215 27.21 4.23 15.13
N ALA A 216 28.32 4.01 15.85
CA ALA A 216 28.51 2.80 16.66
C ALA A 216 27.60 2.76 17.90
N SER A 217 27.02 3.90 18.30
CA SER A 217 26.06 3.99 19.40
C SER A 217 24.73 3.27 19.09
N GLY A 218 24.44 3.02 17.81
CA GLY A 218 23.16 2.48 17.37
C GLY A 218 22.00 3.47 17.50
N LYS A 219 22.28 4.75 17.78
CA LYS A 219 21.29 5.80 18.02
C LYS A 219 21.61 7.04 17.18
N CYS A 220 20.60 7.83 16.88
CA CYS A 220 20.71 9.06 16.12
C CYS A 220 19.77 10.10 16.70
N ALA A 221 20.28 11.26 17.13
CA ALA A 221 19.49 12.29 17.77
C ALA A 221 18.69 13.13 16.75
N TRP A 222 17.64 12.55 16.17
CA TRP A 222 16.73 13.22 15.22
C TRP A 222 16.07 14.50 15.78
N SER A 223 15.95 14.61 17.11
CA SER A 223 15.46 15.82 17.78
C SER A 223 16.49 16.96 17.80
N ASN A 224 17.77 16.71 17.52
CA ASN A 224 18.78 17.77 17.38
C ASN A 224 18.63 18.47 16.02
N ASP A 225 18.56 19.79 15.99
CA ASP A 225 18.30 20.56 14.76
C ASP A 225 19.37 20.41 13.68
N GLN A 226 20.66 20.37 14.06
CA GLN A 226 21.75 20.22 13.10
C GLN A 226 21.79 18.80 12.52
N VAL A 227 21.64 17.79 13.38
CA VAL A 227 21.59 16.39 12.96
C VAL A 227 20.39 16.15 12.04
N TYR A 228 19.22 16.70 12.40
CA TYR A 228 18.01 16.60 11.59
C TYR A 228 18.16 17.22 10.20
N ALA A 229 18.72 18.43 10.12
CA ALA A 229 19.00 19.06 8.83
C ALA A 229 19.92 18.19 7.96
N ASN A 230 20.98 17.65 8.54
CA ASN A 230 21.89 16.73 7.84
C ASN A 230 21.16 15.47 7.37
N ILE A 231 20.28 14.88 8.19
CA ILE A 231 19.49 13.69 7.81
C ILE A 231 18.65 13.99 6.56
N ILE A 232 17.92 15.10 6.54
CA ILE A 232 17.07 15.46 5.40
C ILE A 232 17.91 15.64 4.12
N ASP A 233 19.05 16.32 4.21
CA ASP A 233 19.96 16.50 3.07
C ASP A 233 20.46 15.15 2.53
N PHE A 234 20.89 14.24 3.41
CA PHE A 234 21.36 12.91 3.02
C PHE A 234 20.22 12.05 2.44
N MET A 235 19.01 12.13 3.00
CA MET A 235 17.85 11.42 2.43
C MET A 235 17.52 11.92 1.03
N ASN A 236 17.55 13.22 0.80
CA ASN A 236 17.31 13.83 -0.51
C ASN A 236 18.39 13.45 -1.54
N GLU A 237 19.65 13.37 -1.10
CA GLU A 237 20.76 12.97 -1.96
C GLU A 237 20.70 11.49 -2.33
N ARG A 238 20.35 10.61 -1.37
CA ARG A 238 20.65 9.17 -1.48
C ARG A 238 19.44 8.23 -1.44
N MET A 239 18.28 8.66 -0.93
CA MET A 239 17.10 7.80 -0.70
C MET A 239 15.90 8.14 -1.59
N THR A 240 15.63 9.41 -1.86
CA THR A 240 14.37 9.84 -2.49
C THR A 240 14.28 9.59 -4.00
N HIS A 241 15.36 9.14 -4.62
CA HIS A 241 15.44 8.97 -6.07
C HIS A 241 15.59 7.50 -6.43
N GLY A 242 14.63 7.00 -7.21
CA GLY A 242 14.66 5.64 -7.72
C GLY A 242 13.73 4.67 -6.98
N ASP A 243 13.93 3.39 -7.27
CA ASP A 243 13.03 2.32 -6.86
C ASP A 243 13.62 1.48 -5.73
N VAL A 244 12.74 0.95 -4.89
CA VAL A 244 13.08 0.14 -3.72
C VAL A 244 12.13 -1.07 -3.64
N PRO A 245 12.54 -2.20 -3.03
CA PRO A 245 11.68 -3.39 -2.93
C PRO A 245 10.33 -3.10 -2.29
N LEU A 246 10.24 -2.11 -1.39
CA LEU A 246 9.00 -1.69 -0.75
C LEU A 246 7.88 -1.36 -1.75
N ASN A 247 8.24 -0.76 -2.89
CA ASN A 247 7.30 -0.38 -3.93
C ASN A 247 6.62 -1.58 -4.62
N LEU A 248 7.10 -2.81 -4.42
CA LEU A 248 6.42 -4.03 -4.90
C LEU A 248 5.01 -4.20 -4.29
N ASN A 249 4.71 -3.57 -3.16
CA ASN A 249 3.34 -3.51 -2.63
C ASN A 249 2.34 -2.86 -3.61
N ALA A 250 2.80 -2.01 -4.54
CA ALA A 250 1.97 -1.45 -5.60
C ALA A 250 1.30 -2.50 -6.47
N THR A 251 1.88 -3.70 -6.56
CA THR A 251 1.27 -4.83 -7.28
C THR A 251 -0.07 -5.24 -6.70
N GLY A 252 -0.30 -5.05 -5.39
CA GLY A 252 -1.59 -5.33 -4.76
C GLY A 252 -2.68 -4.41 -5.29
N LEU A 253 -2.38 -3.11 -5.37
CA LEU A 253 -3.30 -2.10 -5.90
C LEU A 253 -3.65 -2.38 -7.37
N VAL A 254 -2.64 -2.69 -8.19
CA VAL A 254 -2.84 -2.98 -9.61
C VAL A 254 -3.57 -4.32 -9.83
N THR A 255 -3.30 -5.32 -9.00
CA THR A 255 -4.05 -6.59 -9.01
C THR A 255 -5.51 -6.37 -8.62
N HIS A 256 -5.78 -5.51 -7.64
CA HIS A 256 -7.14 -5.14 -7.27
C HIS A 256 -7.92 -4.48 -8.43
N ALA A 257 -7.26 -3.61 -9.21
CA ALA A 257 -7.85 -3.04 -10.43
C ALA A 257 -8.14 -4.12 -11.49
N PHE A 258 -7.26 -5.12 -11.63
CA PHE A 258 -7.51 -6.28 -12.49
C PHE A 258 -8.76 -7.05 -12.05
N LEU A 259 -8.92 -7.35 -10.76
CA LEU A 259 -10.07 -8.10 -10.23
C LEU A 259 -11.42 -7.40 -10.51
N TYR A 260 -11.43 -6.08 -10.65
CA TYR A 260 -12.63 -5.30 -10.97
C TYR A 260 -12.94 -5.17 -12.47
N SER A 261 -11.94 -5.29 -13.33
CA SER A 261 -12.03 -4.88 -14.73
C SER A 261 -11.75 -5.98 -15.74
N ASP A 262 -10.99 -7.00 -15.32
CA ASP A 262 -10.43 -8.04 -16.19
C ASP A 262 -9.58 -7.46 -17.35
N GLU A 263 -9.08 -6.22 -17.20
CA GLU A 263 -8.27 -5.57 -18.23
C GLU A 263 -6.81 -6.07 -18.18
N GLU A 264 -6.38 -6.73 -19.25
CA GLU A 264 -5.06 -7.39 -19.36
C GLU A 264 -3.86 -6.46 -19.09
N LYS A 265 -4.02 -5.15 -19.28
CA LYS A 265 -2.96 -4.17 -19.00
C LYS A 265 -2.48 -4.22 -17.55
N TYR A 266 -3.38 -4.48 -16.60
CA TYR A 266 -3.07 -4.54 -15.17
C TYR A 266 -2.27 -5.80 -14.84
N ARG A 267 -2.71 -6.96 -15.35
CA ARG A 267 -1.98 -8.23 -15.24
C ARG A 267 -0.58 -8.11 -15.81
N ARG A 268 -0.46 -7.60 -17.04
CA ARG A 268 0.84 -7.40 -17.71
C ARG A 268 1.76 -6.50 -16.88
N TRP A 269 1.26 -5.39 -16.34
CA TRP A 269 2.07 -4.49 -15.53
C TRP A 269 2.66 -5.20 -14.30
N VAL A 270 1.84 -5.96 -13.56
CA VAL A 270 2.30 -6.69 -12.36
C VAL A 270 3.41 -7.68 -12.72
N LEU A 271 3.23 -8.45 -13.79
CA LEU A 271 4.22 -9.43 -14.24
C LEU A 271 5.51 -8.78 -14.77
N GLU A 272 5.40 -7.68 -15.52
CA GLU A 272 6.57 -6.94 -16.01
C GLU A 272 7.37 -6.30 -14.86
N TYR A 273 6.68 -5.73 -13.88
CA TYR A 273 7.32 -5.09 -12.73
C TYR A 273 8.02 -6.11 -11.83
N LEU A 274 7.35 -7.23 -11.51
CA LEU A 274 7.97 -8.34 -10.78
C LEU A 274 9.18 -8.90 -11.54
N LYS A 275 9.07 -9.09 -12.86
CA LYS A 275 10.18 -9.56 -13.70
C LYS A 275 11.37 -8.60 -13.65
N ALA A 276 11.14 -7.29 -13.63
CA ALA A 276 12.22 -6.31 -13.51
C ALA A 276 12.98 -6.47 -12.18
N TRP A 277 12.28 -6.74 -11.08
CA TRP A 277 12.89 -7.02 -9.78
C TRP A 277 13.63 -8.38 -9.74
N LYS A 278 13.11 -9.42 -10.41
CA LYS A 278 13.83 -10.69 -10.62
C LYS A 278 15.17 -10.45 -11.33
N GLU A 279 15.15 -9.69 -12.41
CA GLU A 279 16.36 -9.37 -13.18
C GLU A 279 17.38 -8.56 -12.35
N ARG A 280 16.94 -7.53 -11.62
CA ARG A 280 17.81 -6.74 -10.72
C ARG A 280 18.46 -7.61 -9.65
N THR A 281 17.70 -8.56 -9.10
CA THR A 281 18.18 -9.53 -8.11
C THR A 281 19.26 -10.43 -8.72
N HIS A 282 19.05 -10.95 -9.93
CA HIS A 282 20.06 -11.74 -10.65
C HIS A 282 21.32 -10.94 -10.93
N GLN A 283 21.20 -9.67 -11.37
CA GLN A 283 22.33 -8.79 -11.62
C GLN A 283 23.14 -8.48 -10.34
N ASN A 284 22.50 -8.52 -9.18
CA ASN A 284 23.13 -8.33 -7.87
C ASN A 284 23.56 -9.66 -7.21
N GLY A 285 23.79 -10.71 -7.99
CA GLY A 285 24.32 -11.98 -7.46
C GLY A 285 23.32 -12.80 -6.64
N GLY A 286 22.02 -12.60 -6.85
CA GLY A 286 20.94 -13.35 -6.21
C GLY A 286 20.42 -12.73 -4.91
N ILE A 287 20.93 -11.57 -4.49
CA ILE A 287 20.39 -10.81 -3.36
C ILE A 287 19.65 -9.61 -3.93
N ILE A 288 18.41 -9.38 -3.50
CA ILE A 288 17.65 -8.23 -4.01
C ILE A 288 18.34 -6.92 -3.59
N PRO A 289 18.71 -6.03 -4.53
CA PRO A 289 19.20 -4.70 -4.19
C PRO A 289 18.08 -3.89 -3.53
N ASP A 290 18.40 -3.01 -2.60
CA ASP A 290 17.39 -2.17 -1.93
C ASP A 290 17.29 -0.75 -2.47
N ASN A 291 18.05 -0.42 -3.52
CA ASN A 291 17.98 0.86 -4.20
C ASN A 291 18.43 0.77 -5.68
N ILE A 292 17.58 1.29 -6.56
CA ILE A 292 17.79 1.36 -8.01
C ILE A 292 17.62 2.80 -8.46
N GLY A 293 18.65 3.41 -9.03
CA GLY A 293 18.55 4.81 -9.47
C GLY A 293 17.64 5.03 -10.68
N LEU A 294 17.40 6.31 -11.00
CA LEU A 294 16.52 6.71 -12.10
C LEU A 294 17.06 6.34 -13.48
N THR A 295 18.34 5.97 -13.58
CA THR A 295 18.92 5.41 -14.82
C THR A 295 18.78 3.89 -14.91
N GLY A 296 18.22 3.24 -13.88
CA GLY A 296 18.14 1.79 -13.74
C GLY A 296 19.39 1.15 -13.11
N LYS A 297 20.40 1.95 -12.76
CA LYS A 297 21.64 1.46 -12.14
C LYS A 297 21.44 1.16 -10.65
N ILE A 298 21.84 -0.02 -10.22
CA ILE A 298 21.88 -0.41 -8.80
C ILE A 298 22.88 0.48 -8.06
N GLY A 299 22.50 1.02 -6.90
CA GLY A 299 23.42 1.82 -6.08
C GLY A 299 23.70 3.23 -6.60
N GLU A 300 22.95 3.74 -7.59
CA GLU A 300 23.31 4.98 -8.31
C GLU A 300 23.53 6.18 -7.39
N TYR A 301 22.64 6.37 -6.41
CA TYR A 301 22.66 7.50 -5.49
C TYR A 301 23.32 7.15 -4.14
N ASN A 302 23.95 5.99 -4.01
CA ASN A 302 24.55 5.54 -2.75
C ASN A 302 25.97 4.99 -2.97
N ASP A 303 26.76 5.69 -3.79
CA ASP A 303 28.17 5.35 -4.09
C ASP A 303 28.37 3.91 -4.63
N GLY A 304 27.38 3.39 -5.35
CA GLY A 304 27.38 2.02 -5.87
C GLY A 304 27.03 0.95 -4.83
N LYS A 305 26.69 1.32 -3.58
CA LYS A 305 26.17 0.38 -2.58
C LYS A 305 24.76 -0.06 -2.99
N TRP A 306 24.60 -1.35 -3.29
CA TRP A 306 23.30 -1.97 -3.59
C TRP A 306 22.37 -2.07 -2.37
N TRP A 307 22.89 -1.75 -1.18
CA TRP A 307 22.19 -1.72 0.10
C TRP A 307 22.19 -0.31 0.71
N GLY A 308 21.30 -0.04 1.66
CA GLY A 308 21.20 1.25 2.36
C GLY A 308 20.22 2.23 1.72
N GLY A 309 19.31 1.75 0.87
CA GLY A 309 18.14 2.49 0.39
C GLY A 309 17.10 2.76 1.48
N TYR A 310 15.94 3.30 1.06
CA TYR A 310 14.84 3.64 1.97
C TYR A 310 14.29 2.40 2.69
N TYR A 311 14.30 2.44 4.03
CA TYR A 311 14.33 1.27 4.91
C TYR A 311 15.50 0.32 4.58
N GLY A 312 15.37 -0.47 3.51
CA GLY A 312 16.43 -1.28 2.96
C GLY A 312 17.02 -2.30 3.95
N TRP A 313 18.14 -2.91 3.59
CA TRP A 313 18.79 -3.94 4.40
C TRP A 313 19.40 -3.43 5.71
N ARG A 314 19.51 -2.10 5.84
CA ARG A 314 20.18 -1.45 6.97
C ARG A 314 19.22 -1.10 8.10
N TRP A 315 17.98 -0.75 7.79
CA TRP A 315 17.05 -0.29 8.82
C TRP A 315 16.70 -1.40 9.81
N PRO A 316 16.50 -1.13 11.10
CA PRO A 316 16.20 -2.15 12.11
C PRO A 316 15.00 -3.07 11.78
N HIS A 317 14.01 -2.56 11.04
CA HIS A 317 12.86 -3.34 10.55
C HIS A 317 12.90 -3.58 9.03
N GLY A 318 14.04 -3.30 8.40
CA GLY A 318 14.26 -3.27 6.96
C GLY A 318 14.03 -4.61 6.25
N PHE A 319 14.37 -5.72 6.90
CA PHE A 319 14.13 -7.07 6.36
C PHE A 319 12.65 -7.30 6.03
N VAL A 320 11.76 -6.92 6.95
CA VAL A 320 10.30 -7.10 6.78
C VAL A 320 9.80 -6.25 5.62
N THR A 321 10.25 -5.00 5.54
CA THR A 321 9.93 -4.06 4.44
C THR A 321 10.52 -4.43 3.08
N ILE A 322 11.27 -5.53 2.98
CA ILE A 322 11.75 -6.11 1.72
C ILE A 322 10.99 -7.40 1.41
N ILE A 323 10.93 -8.32 2.38
CA ILE A 323 10.38 -9.67 2.18
C ILE A 323 8.85 -9.66 2.03
N GLU A 324 8.14 -8.82 2.78
CA GLU A 324 6.67 -8.74 2.65
C GLU A 324 6.24 -8.22 1.26
N PRO A 325 6.77 -7.10 0.74
CA PRO A 325 6.48 -6.66 -0.63
C PRO A 325 6.82 -7.69 -1.71
N LEU A 326 7.94 -8.40 -1.56
CA LEU A 326 8.30 -9.49 -2.47
C LEU A 326 7.26 -10.61 -2.45
N THR A 327 6.87 -11.04 -1.25
CA THR A 327 5.86 -12.07 -1.06
C THR A 327 4.53 -11.63 -1.66
N ASN A 328 4.11 -10.39 -1.39
CA ASN A 328 2.90 -9.80 -1.94
C ASN A 328 2.92 -9.79 -3.49
N ALA A 329 3.99 -9.30 -4.10
CA ALA A 329 4.10 -9.28 -5.56
C ALA A 329 4.12 -10.66 -6.21
N CYS A 330 4.83 -11.62 -5.60
CA CYS A 330 4.85 -13.00 -6.10
C CYS A 330 3.48 -13.66 -5.95
N MET A 331 2.80 -13.50 -4.80
CA MET A 331 1.45 -14.00 -4.58
C MET A 331 0.43 -13.39 -5.54
N ASN A 332 0.53 -12.09 -5.82
CA ASN A 332 -0.30 -11.42 -6.83
C ASN A 332 -0.07 -12.03 -8.22
N ALA A 333 1.19 -12.28 -8.60
CA ALA A 333 1.50 -12.93 -9.87
C ALA A 333 0.94 -14.36 -9.95
N VAL A 334 1.03 -15.15 -8.87
CA VAL A 334 0.40 -16.48 -8.79
C VAL A 334 -1.12 -16.38 -8.92
N LEU A 335 -1.76 -15.45 -8.21
CA LEU A 335 -3.21 -15.25 -8.27
C LEU A 335 -3.67 -14.93 -9.70
N LEU A 336 -2.91 -14.09 -10.40
CA LEU A 336 -3.23 -13.67 -11.76
C LEU A 336 -3.01 -14.78 -12.79
N THR A 337 -2.00 -15.65 -12.61
CA THR A 337 -1.55 -16.58 -13.66
C THR A 337 -1.81 -18.06 -13.37
N GLY A 338 -1.95 -18.43 -12.11
CA GLY A 338 -1.91 -19.82 -11.61
C GLY A 338 -0.51 -20.44 -11.61
N ASP A 339 0.53 -19.71 -12.00
CA ASP A 339 1.89 -20.21 -12.10
C ASP A 339 2.64 -20.05 -10.78
N ILE A 340 2.80 -21.16 -10.06
CA ILE A 340 3.48 -21.20 -8.76
C ILE A 340 4.98 -20.89 -8.84
N SER A 341 5.62 -20.99 -10.02
CA SER A 341 7.04 -20.63 -10.18
C SER A 341 7.29 -19.12 -9.98
N GLN A 342 6.21 -18.31 -9.92
CA GLN A 342 6.35 -16.91 -9.57
C GLN A 342 6.92 -16.70 -8.16
N LEU A 343 6.79 -17.69 -7.26
CA LEU A 343 7.32 -17.68 -5.88
C LEU A 343 8.82 -17.97 -5.76
N ASP A 344 9.52 -18.28 -6.86
CA ASP A 344 10.94 -18.65 -6.84
C ASP A 344 11.91 -17.45 -6.66
N LEU A 345 11.40 -16.21 -6.54
CA LEU A 345 12.21 -14.99 -6.36
C LEU A 345 12.87 -14.94 -4.97
#